data_AF-W2PZ23-F1
#
_entry.id   AF-W2PZ23-F1
#
_cell.length_a   1.000
_cell.length_b   1.000
_cell.length_c   1.000
_cell.angle_alpha   90.00
_cell.angle_beta   90.00
_cell.angle_gamma   90.00
#
_symmetry.space_group_name_H-M   'P 1'
#
loop_
_entity.id
_entity.type
_entity.pdbx_description
1 polymer ?
#
loop_
_entity_poly.entity_id
_entity_poly.type
_entity_poly.pdbx_seq_one_letter_code
_entity_poly.pdbx_strand_id
1 'polypeptide(L)'
;MVAWADRFDLEKQVTFYLSYHDNKINQYIHFACIWQIFISALCMFASLESFAEPPSFVTSLPYSQYMLLNPSCILAGIYMVWYIQLDRVAGSLGAALVFICYLFANFFVQVYAPSNFERPGWQIALAVHCFAWIMQFIGHVWTRRS
;
A
#
# COMPACT_ATOMS: atom_id res chain seq x y z
N MET A 1 -11.91 7.73 -27.81
CA MET A 1 -10.59 7.17 -27.48
C MET A 1 -10.09 7.89 -26.24
N VAL A 2 -9.98 7.21 -25.10
CA VAL A 2 -9.29 7.78 -23.93
C VAL A 2 -7.81 7.78 -24.28
N ALA A 3 -7.17 8.95 -24.26
CA ALA A 3 -5.75 9.05 -24.60
C ALA A 3 -4.94 8.32 -23.53
N TRP A 4 -3.85 7.65 -23.89
CA TRP A 4 -2.97 6.98 -22.92
C TRP A 4 -2.50 7.91 -21.79
N ALA A 5 -2.36 9.20 -22.08
CA ALA A 5 -2.06 10.25 -21.11
C ALA A 5 -3.11 10.38 -19.99
N ASP A 6 -4.38 10.11 -20.28
CA ASP A 6 -5.48 10.25 -19.31
C ASP A 6 -5.41 9.20 -18.18
N ARG A 7 -4.66 8.11 -18.37
CA ARG A 7 -4.41 7.10 -17.33
C ARG A 7 -3.39 7.55 -16.30
N PHE A 8 -2.55 8.52 -16.66
CA PHE A 8 -1.51 9.10 -15.82
C PHE A 8 -1.87 10.51 -15.35
N ASP A 9 -3.14 10.90 -15.46
CA ASP A 9 -3.65 12.17 -14.99
C ASP A 9 -4.41 11.96 -13.67
N LEU A 10 -3.88 12.53 -12.58
CA LEU A 10 -4.46 12.37 -11.24
C LEU A 10 -5.91 12.86 -11.16
N GLU A 11 -6.24 14.00 -11.77
CA GLU A 11 -7.58 14.59 -11.73
C GLU A 11 -8.58 13.68 -12.44
N LYS A 12 -8.20 13.10 -13.58
CA LYS A 12 -9.06 12.16 -14.32
C LYS A 12 -9.25 10.85 -13.57
N GLN A 13 -8.20 10.31 -12.93
CA GLN A 13 -8.32 9.11 -12.09
C GLN A 13 -9.26 9.35 -10.90
N VAL A 14 -9.12 10.49 -10.21
CA VAL A 14 -9.97 10.84 -9.06
C VAL A 14 -11.42 11.09 -9.51
N THR A 15 -11.62 11.85 -10.59
CA THR A 15 -12.95 12.12 -11.14
C THR A 15 -13.65 10.83 -11.57
N PHE A 16 -12.95 9.93 -12.25
CA PHE A 16 -13.48 8.62 -12.62
C PHE A 16 -13.90 7.82 -11.39
N TYR A 17 -13.03 7.75 -10.36
CA TYR A 17 -13.33 7.07 -9.11
C TYR A 17 -14.58 7.65 -8.42
N LEU A 18 -14.68 8.98 -8.31
CA LEU A 18 -15.82 9.65 -7.70
C LEU A 18 -17.12 9.44 -8.50
N SER A 19 -17.05 9.37 -9.84
CA SER A 19 -18.23 9.16 -10.69
C SER A 19 -18.88 7.78 -10.53
N TYR A 20 -18.12 6.78 -10.10
CA TYR A 20 -18.60 5.39 -9.96
C TYR A 20 -19.08 5.05 -8.53
N HIS A 21 -18.83 5.92 -7.56
CA HIS A 21 -19.09 5.66 -6.14
C HIS A 21 -19.98 6.73 -5.51
N ASP A 22 -21.22 6.93 -5.96
CA ASP A 22 -22.06 8.02 -5.43
C ASP A 22 -22.46 7.83 -3.95
N ASN A 23 -22.49 6.58 -3.46
CA ASN A 23 -22.80 6.27 -2.07
C ASN A 23 -21.63 6.63 -1.13
N LYS A 24 -21.83 7.67 -0.29
CA LYS A 24 -20.82 8.18 0.66
C LYS A 24 -20.34 7.17 1.69
N ILE A 25 -21.21 6.27 2.17
CA ILE A 25 -20.80 5.23 3.13
C ILE A 25 -19.79 4.29 2.46
N ASN A 26 -20.07 3.89 1.22
CA ASN A 26 -19.14 3.06 0.45
C ASN A 26 -17.81 3.78 0.20
N GLN A 27 -17.85 5.07 -0.19
CA GLN A 27 -16.62 5.85 -0.35
C GLN A 27 -15.76 5.83 0.92
N TYR A 28 -16.35 6.08 2.09
CA TYR A 28 -15.62 6.07 3.36
C TYR A 28 -15.02 4.71 3.70
N ILE A 29 -15.78 3.63 3.49
CA ILE A 29 -15.27 2.26 3.69
C ILE A 29 -14.06 2.01 2.79
N HIS A 30 -14.13 2.38 1.51
CA HIS A 30 -13.02 2.20 0.59
C HIS A 30 -11.80 3.02 0.98
N PHE A 31 -11.96 4.33 1.23
CA PHE A 31 -10.83 5.18 1.64
C PHE A 31 -10.17 4.68 2.92
N ALA A 32 -10.96 4.14 3.86
CA ALA A 32 -10.48 3.58 5.11
C ALA A 32 -9.96 2.13 5.01
N CYS A 33 -10.10 1.45 3.86
CA CYS A 33 -9.64 0.06 3.68
C CYS A 33 -8.48 -0.06 2.67
N ILE A 34 -8.36 0.87 1.72
CA ILE A 34 -7.34 0.83 0.66
C ILE A 34 -5.93 0.82 1.26
N TRP A 35 -5.65 1.67 2.24
CA TRP A 35 -4.34 1.73 2.89
C TRP A 35 -4.02 0.47 3.69
N GLN A 36 -5.02 -0.15 4.29
CA GLN A 36 -4.93 -1.35 5.10
C GLN A 36 -4.64 -2.56 4.20
N ILE A 37 -5.30 -2.64 3.04
CA ILE A 37 -5.02 -3.64 2.00
C ILE A 37 -3.58 -3.47 1.50
N PHE A 38 -3.16 -2.23 1.21
CA PHE A 38 -1.83 -1.95 0.70
C PHE A 38 -0.73 -2.30 1.72
N ILE A 39 -0.84 -1.82 2.95
CA ILE A 39 0.13 -2.07 4.02
C ILE A 39 0.18 -3.56 4.38
N SER A 40 -0.98 -4.23 4.48
CA SER A 40 -1.00 -5.67 4.76
C SER A 40 -0.38 -6.49 3.62
N ALA A 41 -0.58 -6.09 2.36
CA ALA A 41 0.12 -6.70 1.24
C ALA A 41 1.64 -6.51 1.38
N LEU A 42 2.11 -5.28 1.63
CA LEU A 42 3.53 -5.01 1.89
C LEU A 42 4.08 -5.89 3.02
N CYS A 43 3.38 -6.05 4.14
CA CYS A 43 3.79 -6.92 5.24
C CYS A 43 3.89 -8.40 4.84
N MET A 44 2.94 -8.91 4.03
CA MET A 44 3.02 -10.29 3.53
C MET A 44 4.25 -10.47 2.62
N PHE A 45 4.53 -9.52 1.72
CA PHE A 45 5.73 -9.54 0.88
C PHE A 45 7.04 -9.30 1.65
N ALA A 46 7.00 -8.51 2.74
CA ALA A 46 8.15 -8.23 3.60
C ALA A 46 8.52 -9.44 4.48
N SER A 47 7.60 -10.41 4.61
CA SER A 47 7.86 -11.68 5.29
C SER A 47 8.59 -12.70 4.43
N LEU A 48 8.81 -12.40 3.15
CA LEU A 48 9.64 -13.21 2.25
C LEU A 48 11.11 -12.80 2.38
N GLU A 49 12.00 -13.74 2.08
CA GLU A 49 13.44 -13.55 2.19
C GLU A 49 13.95 -12.40 1.30
N SER A 50 14.96 -11.68 1.79
CA SER A 50 15.73 -10.74 0.98
C SER A 50 16.50 -11.50 -0.09
N PHE A 51 16.52 -10.96 -1.30
CA PHE A 51 17.24 -11.54 -2.43
C PHE A 51 18.65 -10.96 -2.62
N ALA A 52 18.97 -9.85 -1.94
CA ALA A 52 20.28 -9.22 -1.97
C ALA A 52 20.50 -8.33 -0.74
N GLU A 53 21.77 -8.03 -0.44
CA GLU A 53 22.14 -7.01 0.53
C GLU A 53 21.95 -5.60 -0.06
N PRO A 54 21.47 -4.63 0.74
CA PRO A 54 21.38 -3.24 0.28
C PRO A 54 22.76 -2.66 -0.07
N PRO A 55 22.85 -1.74 -1.04
CA PRO A 55 24.10 -1.03 -1.35
C PRO A 55 24.67 -0.31 -0.12
N SER A 56 26.00 -0.19 -0.04
CA SER A 56 26.69 0.40 1.12
C SER A 56 26.30 1.86 1.43
N PHE A 57 25.83 2.64 0.46
CA PHE A 57 25.34 3.99 0.74
C PHE A 57 24.02 3.98 1.54
N VAL A 58 23.23 2.90 1.42
CA VAL A 58 21.97 2.73 2.15
C VAL A 58 22.24 2.51 3.64
N THR A 59 23.33 1.82 3.99
CA THR A 59 23.62 1.48 5.39
C THR A 59 23.84 2.71 6.27
N SER A 60 24.26 3.84 5.70
CA SER A 60 24.40 5.12 6.42
C SER A 60 23.10 5.92 6.59
N LEU A 61 22.00 5.50 5.95
CA LEU A 61 20.73 6.21 6.04
C LEU A 61 19.98 5.88 7.35
N PRO A 62 19.16 6.81 7.86
CA PRO A 62 18.27 6.50 8.98
C PRO A 62 17.30 5.38 8.58
N TYR A 63 17.02 4.46 9.52
CA TYR A 63 16.15 3.30 9.30
C TYR A 63 16.64 2.29 8.24
N SER A 64 17.94 2.31 7.92
CA SER A 64 18.56 1.41 6.94
C SER A 64 18.35 -0.07 7.24
N GLN A 65 18.20 -0.45 8.51
CA GLN A 65 17.90 -1.82 8.94
C GLN A 65 16.55 -2.35 8.42
N TYR A 66 15.65 -1.47 7.97
CA TYR A 66 14.35 -1.83 7.38
C TYR A 66 14.30 -1.63 5.87
N MET A 67 15.40 -1.15 5.25
CA MET A 67 15.53 -0.98 3.80
C MET A 67 16.02 -2.26 3.13
N LEU A 68 15.28 -3.35 3.30
CA LEU A 68 15.62 -4.66 2.76
C LEU A 68 15.28 -4.81 1.27
N LEU A 69 16.19 -5.39 0.48
CA LEU A 69 15.92 -5.80 -0.89
C LEU A 69 15.17 -7.14 -0.92
N ASN A 70 13.89 -7.08 -0.52
CA ASN A 70 12.94 -8.19 -0.54
C ASN A 70 11.75 -7.87 -1.46
N PRO A 71 10.80 -8.79 -1.68
CA PRO A 71 9.66 -8.55 -2.56
C PRO A 71 8.80 -7.31 -2.21
N SER A 72 8.78 -6.88 -0.94
CA SER A 72 8.06 -5.64 -0.55
C SER A 72 8.73 -4.39 -1.11
N CYS A 73 10.06 -4.40 -1.31
CA CYS A 73 10.81 -3.32 -1.96
C CYS A 73 10.39 -3.16 -3.41
N ILE A 74 10.24 -4.27 -4.14
CA ILE A 74 9.78 -4.27 -5.54
C ILE A 74 8.36 -3.70 -5.63
N LEU A 75 7.45 -4.19 -4.77
CA LEU A 75 6.08 -3.72 -4.74
C LEU A 75 6.02 -2.21 -4.43
N ALA A 76 6.73 -1.75 -3.41
CA ALA A 76 6.81 -0.33 -3.07
C ALA A 76 7.39 0.50 -4.22
N GLY A 77 8.47 0.05 -4.87
CA GLY A 77 9.08 0.72 -6.01
C GLY A 77 8.11 0.92 -7.18
N ILE A 78 7.33 -0.11 -7.52
CA ILE A 78 6.29 -0.04 -8.56
C ILE A 78 5.27 1.05 -8.22
N TYR A 79 4.75 1.06 -6.98
CA TYR A 79 3.76 2.06 -6.56
C TYR A 79 4.33 3.47 -6.45
N MET A 80 5.58 3.63 -6.00
CA MET A 80 6.25 4.93 -5.96
C MET A 80 6.39 5.53 -7.36
N VAL A 81 6.87 4.74 -8.33
CA VAL A 81 6.96 5.16 -9.73
C VAL A 81 5.58 5.50 -10.26
N TRP A 82 4.57 4.66 -9.99
CA TRP A 82 3.19 4.92 -10.40
C TRP A 82 2.67 6.27 -9.88
N TYR A 83 2.83 6.56 -8.58
CA TYR A 83 2.38 7.83 -8.02
C TYR A 83 3.10 9.02 -8.65
N ILE A 84 4.43 8.98 -8.79
CA ILE A 84 5.19 10.08 -9.40
C ILE A 84 4.75 10.35 -10.85
N GLN A 85 4.38 9.30 -11.59
CA GLN A 85 3.87 9.45 -12.96
C GLN A 85 2.47 10.07 -13.02
N LEU A 86 1.65 9.93 -11.98
CA LEU A 86 0.30 10.54 -11.93
C LEU A 86 0.35 12.06 -11.79
N ASP A 87 1.28 12.56 -10.98
CA ASP A 87 1.54 13.98 -10.81
C ASP A 87 2.90 14.16 -10.15
N ARG A 88 3.72 15.10 -10.61
CA ARG A 88 5.07 15.26 -10.07
C ARG A 88 5.09 15.71 -8.60
N VAL A 89 4.13 16.52 -8.16
CA VAL A 89 4.12 17.10 -6.81
C VAL A 89 3.30 16.23 -5.87
N ALA A 90 2.02 16.04 -6.15
CA ALA A 90 1.12 15.20 -5.35
C ALA A 90 1.55 13.72 -5.39
N GLY A 91 2.03 13.25 -6.53
CA GLY A 91 2.57 11.91 -6.66
C GLY A 91 3.88 11.70 -5.91
N SER A 92 4.74 12.71 -5.79
CA SER A 92 5.93 12.61 -4.93
C SER A 92 5.56 12.45 -3.45
N LEU A 93 4.48 13.11 -2.99
CA LEU A 93 3.95 12.89 -1.65
C LEU A 93 3.39 11.46 -1.49
N GLY A 94 2.68 10.96 -2.50
CA GLY A 94 2.20 9.57 -2.54
C GLY A 94 3.35 8.55 -2.48
N ALA A 95 4.41 8.79 -3.25
CA ALA A 95 5.61 7.95 -3.24
C ALA A 95 6.33 7.98 -1.88
N ALA A 96 6.42 9.14 -1.22
CA ALA A 96 6.96 9.24 0.13
C ALA A 96 6.13 8.43 1.14
N LEU A 97 4.80 8.48 1.04
CA LEU A 97 3.92 7.69 1.89
C LEU A 97 4.09 6.18 1.64
N VAL A 98 4.22 5.75 0.38
CA VAL A 98 4.53 4.35 0.02
C VAL A 98 5.86 3.91 0.64
N PHE A 99 6.90 4.76 0.57
CA PHE A 99 8.20 4.47 1.16
C PHE A 99 8.11 4.30 2.69
N ILE A 100 7.36 5.16 3.37
CA ILE A 100 7.09 5.03 4.82
C ILE A 100 6.36 3.71 5.12
N CYS A 101 5.34 3.34 4.34
CA CYS A 101 4.64 2.07 4.49
C CYS A 101 5.55 0.86 4.29
N TYR A 102 6.51 0.95 3.36
CA TYR A 102 7.52 -0.10 3.14
C TYR A 102 8.46 -0.27 4.34
N LEU A 103 8.99 0.83 4.89
CA LEU A 103 9.80 0.78 6.11
C LEU A 103 8.99 0.21 7.28
N PHE A 104 7.74 0.67 7.44
CA PHE A 104 6.84 0.16 8.45
C PHE A 104 6.58 -1.34 8.30
N ALA A 105 6.33 -1.83 7.08
CA ALA A 105 6.08 -3.25 6.83
C ALA A 105 7.27 -4.12 7.25
N ASN A 106 8.49 -3.71 6.91
CA ASN A 106 9.71 -4.42 7.29
C ASN A 106 9.94 -4.38 8.81
N PHE A 107 9.78 -3.22 9.44
CA PHE A 107 9.82 -3.08 10.90
C PHE A 107 8.77 -3.98 11.58
N PHE A 108 7.54 -3.96 11.09
CA PHE A 108 6.43 -4.69 11.67
C PHE A 108 6.68 -6.19 11.64
N VAL A 109 7.11 -6.71 10.50
CA VAL A 109 7.34 -8.14 10.32
C VAL A 109 8.57 -8.64 11.09
N GLN A 110 9.67 -7.88 11.09
CA GLN A 110 10.93 -8.32 11.68
C GLN A 110 10.99 -8.14 13.18
N VAL A 111 10.35 -7.10 13.71
CA VAL A 111 10.52 -6.68 15.12
C VAL A 111 9.19 -6.72 15.84
N TYR A 112 8.23 -5.91 15.39
CA TYR A 112 7.03 -5.66 16.17
C TYR A 112 6.18 -6.93 16.36
N ALA A 113 5.92 -7.67 15.29
CA ALA A 113 5.03 -8.82 15.33
C ALA A 113 5.60 -9.99 16.15
N PRO A 114 6.87 -10.40 15.96
CA PRO A 114 7.50 -11.40 16.80
C PRO A 114 7.52 -11.02 18.29
N SER A 115 7.81 -9.75 18.62
CA SER A 115 7.94 -9.30 20.01
C SER A 115 6.62 -9.08 20.74
N ASN A 116 5.51 -8.80 20.04
CA ASN A 116 4.25 -8.40 20.69
C ASN A 116 3.11 -9.41 20.52
N PHE A 117 3.14 -10.24 19.47
CA PHE A 117 2.04 -11.17 19.17
C PHE A 117 2.45 -12.63 19.16
N GLU A 118 3.74 -12.93 19.34
CA GLU A 118 4.30 -14.30 19.27
C GLU A 118 3.89 -15.04 17.98
N ARG A 119 3.68 -14.28 16.90
CA ARG A 119 3.21 -14.76 15.60
C ARG A 119 3.99 -14.10 14.48
N PRO A 120 4.19 -14.80 13.35
CA PRO A 120 4.84 -14.19 12.19
C PRO A 120 3.96 -13.08 11.61
N GLY A 121 4.59 -11.96 11.24
CA GLY A 121 3.88 -10.74 10.82
C GLY A 121 2.90 -10.96 9.65
N TRP A 122 3.20 -11.88 8.72
CA TRP A 122 2.30 -12.18 7.60
C TRP A 122 0.93 -12.72 8.04
N GLN A 123 0.82 -13.44 9.17
CA GLN A 123 -0.47 -13.97 9.63
C GLN A 123 -1.39 -12.84 10.08
N ILE A 124 -0.83 -11.87 10.79
CA ILE A 124 -1.56 -10.68 11.24
C ILE A 124 -1.95 -9.83 10.03
N ALA A 125 -1.00 -9.65 9.10
CA ALA A 125 -1.24 -8.92 7.86
C ALA A 125 -2.36 -9.57 7.03
N LEU A 126 -2.35 -10.90 6.87
CA LEU A 126 -3.39 -11.63 6.15
C LEU A 126 -4.78 -11.42 6.77
N ALA A 127 -4.88 -11.45 8.10
CA ALA A 127 -6.14 -11.18 8.78
C ALA A 127 -6.67 -9.76 8.49
N VAL A 128 -5.80 -8.76 8.55
CA VAL A 128 -6.13 -7.37 8.19
C VAL A 128 -6.53 -7.26 6.71
N HIS A 129 -5.81 -7.95 5.82
CA HIS A 129 -6.07 -7.95 4.38
C HIS A 129 -7.46 -8.50 4.06
N CYS A 130 -7.78 -9.67 4.62
CA CYS A 130 -9.09 -10.31 4.47
C CYS A 130 -10.20 -9.44 5.04
N PHE A 131 -10.02 -8.89 6.24
CA PHE A 131 -11.00 -8.01 6.86
C PHE A 131 -11.30 -6.78 6.00
N ALA A 132 -10.25 -6.09 5.51
CA ALA A 132 -10.41 -4.89 4.71
C ALA A 132 -11.12 -5.16 3.37
N TRP A 133 -10.84 -6.29 2.71
CA TRP A 133 -11.58 -6.70 1.51
C TRP A 133 -13.04 -7.05 1.80
N ILE A 134 -13.31 -7.79 2.89
CA ILE A 134 -14.68 -8.12 3.31
C ILE A 134 -15.49 -6.83 3.52
N MET A 135 -14.91 -5.83 4.20
CA MET A 135 -15.57 -4.54 4.41
C MET A 135 -15.86 -3.82 3.08
N GLN A 136 -14.92 -3.80 2.13
CA GLN A 136 -15.19 -3.23 0.79
C GLN A 136 -16.31 -3.96 0.06
N PHE A 137 -16.35 -5.30 0.10
CA PHE A 137 -17.45 -6.06 -0.50
C PHE A 137 -18.80 -5.74 0.16
N ILE A 138 -18.85 -5.59 1.49
CA ILE A 138 -20.06 -5.16 2.20
C ILE A 138 -20.50 -3.77 1.72
N GLY A 139 -19.58 -2.82 1.61
CA GLY A 139 -19.88 -1.47 1.09
C GLY A 139 -20.48 -1.50 -0.31
N HIS A 140 -19.92 -2.32 -1.20
CA HIS A 140 -20.45 -2.51 -2.54
C HIS A 140 -21.86 -3.12 -2.54
N VAL A 141 -22.11 -4.13 -1.71
CA VAL A 141 -23.44 -4.76 -1.58
C VAL A 141 -24.46 -3.77 -1.03
N TRP A 142 -24.08 -2.96 -0.04
CA TRP A 142 -24.95 -1.91 0.52
C TRP A 142 -25.35 -0.89 -0.54
N THR A 143 -24.39 -0.43 -1.35
CA THR A 143 -24.63 0.53 -2.44
C THR A 143 -25.62 0.02 -3.49
N ARG A 144 -25.63 -1.28 -3.78
CA ARG A 144 -26.56 -1.88 -4.75
C ARG A 144 -28.00 -2.00 -4.23
N ARG A 145 -28.21 -1.83 -2.92
CA ARG A 145 -29.52 -1.99 -2.26
C ARG A 145 -30.19 -0.65 -1.91
N SER A 146 -29.44 0.45 -1.92
CA SER A 146 -29.90 1.82 -1.68
C SER A 146 -30.29 2.51 -2.98
#